data_AF-A0A932GJZ1-F1
#
_entry.id   AF-A0A932GJZ1-F1
#
_cell.length_a   1.000
_cell.length_b   1.000
_cell.length_c   1.000
_cell.angle_alpha   90.00
_cell.angle_beta   90.00
_cell.angle_gamma   90.00
#
_symmetry.space_group_name_H-M   'P 1'
#
loop_
_entity.id
_entity.type
_entity.pdbx_description
1 polymer ?
#
loop_
_entity_poly.entity_id
_entity_poly.type
_entity_poly.pdbx_seq_one_letter_code
_entity_poly.pdbx_strand_id
1 'polypeptide(L)'
;ATFALPEARLDMVRTGIALYGCPPSPEVPPPVALRPALTLETRVAQVRWVPAGGTISYGCTFVAPTRMRIATLPVGYGDGFPRAFSNRGVVLLRGKRAPVVGRVCMDMVMLDVTGIPDVGEGDPAVLLGAQGTEAISADAWAALADTISYEVLCGITARVPRLYVGEAAAPAARPAAARAGGRLRRAARPAGRRRAP
;
A
#
# COMPACT_ATOMS: atom_id res chain seq x y z
N ALA A 1 -18.82 23.14 -5.33
CA ALA A 1 -20.14 22.93 -4.72
C ALA A 1 -20.06 22.57 -3.24
N THR A 2 -19.46 21.43 -2.85
CA THR A 2 -19.47 21.04 -1.43
C THR A 2 -18.80 22.07 -0.51
N PHE A 3 -17.59 22.54 -0.83
CA PHE A 3 -16.85 23.47 0.03
C PHE A 3 -16.81 24.90 -0.51
N ALA A 4 -16.17 25.10 -1.67
CA ALA A 4 -15.80 26.44 -2.14
C ALA A 4 -16.91 27.27 -2.80
N LEU A 5 -18.04 26.64 -3.18
CA LEU A 5 -19.13 27.31 -3.91
C LEU A 5 -20.49 26.91 -3.31
N PRO A 6 -20.87 27.44 -2.12
CA PRO A 6 -22.13 27.14 -1.47
C PRO A 6 -23.39 27.44 -2.30
N GLU A 7 -23.33 28.48 -3.13
CA GLU A 7 -24.39 28.90 -4.06
C GLU A 7 -24.64 27.87 -5.18
N ALA A 8 -23.67 26.99 -5.46
CA ALA A 8 -23.77 25.93 -6.45
C ALA A 8 -24.31 24.61 -5.90
N ARG A 9 -24.87 24.59 -4.67
CA ARG A 9 -25.31 23.35 -4.01
C ARG A 9 -26.67 22.80 -4.49
N LEU A 10 -27.46 23.61 -5.21
CA LEU A 10 -28.82 23.25 -5.70
C LEU A 10 -29.59 22.45 -4.62
N ASP A 11 -30.33 21.42 -5.01
CA ASP A 11 -31.08 20.56 -4.09
C ASP A 11 -30.22 19.46 -3.44
N MET A 12 -29.05 19.14 -4.01
CA MET A 12 -28.19 18.04 -3.54
C MET A 12 -26.71 18.21 -3.93
N VAL A 13 -25.81 17.88 -3.00
CA VAL A 13 -24.36 17.77 -3.24
C VAL A 13 -23.88 16.33 -3.24
N ARG A 14 -22.91 16.02 -4.10
CA ARG A 14 -22.25 14.70 -4.17
C ARG A 14 -20.86 14.78 -3.57
N THR A 15 -20.79 14.65 -2.24
CA THR A 15 -19.51 14.67 -1.53
C THR A 15 -18.78 13.34 -1.72
N GLY A 16 -17.61 13.38 -2.36
CA GLY A 16 -16.77 12.20 -2.64
C GLY A 16 -15.62 12.07 -1.65
N ILE A 17 -14.38 12.34 -2.10
CA ILE A 17 -13.14 12.14 -1.34
C ILE A 17 -13.11 12.75 0.06
N ALA A 18 -13.82 13.86 0.26
CA ALA A 18 -13.87 14.50 1.57
C ALA A 18 -14.48 13.61 2.65
N LEU A 19 -15.36 12.66 2.28
CA LEU A 19 -15.88 11.64 3.20
C LEU A 19 -14.79 10.68 3.71
N TYR A 20 -13.72 10.50 2.94
CA TYR A 20 -12.56 9.68 3.29
C TYR A 20 -11.46 10.47 4.01
N GLY A 21 -11.72 11.76 4.26
CA GLY A 21 -10.80 12.62 4.98
C GLY A 21 -9.66 13.20 4.14
N CYS A 22 -9.76 13.17 2.81
CA CYS A 22 -8.76 13.82 1.94
C CYS A 22 -9.37 15.06 1.24
N PRO A 23 -8.58 16.13 1.09
CA PRO A 23 -9.02 17.32 0.36
C PRO A 23 -9.27 17.02 -1.13
N PRO A 24 -10.19 17.74 -1.78
CA PRO A 24 -10.49 17.53 -3.20
C PRO A 24 -9.38 17.99 -4.14
N SER A 25 -8.64 19.04 -3.76
CA SER A 25 -7.42 19.48 -4.43
C SER A 25 -6.51 20.23 -3.45
N PRO A 26 -5.21 20.37 -3.74
CA PRO A 26 -4.29 21.20 -2.95
C PRO A 26 -4.67 22.69 -2.91
N GLU A 27 -5.34 23.17 -3.98
CA GLU A 27 -5.69 24.58 -4.17
C GLU A 27 -6.95 25.00 -3.40
N VAL A 28 -7.77 24.02 -3.00
CA VAL A 28 -9.06 24.26 -2.34
C VAL A 28 -9.04 23.62 -0.95
N PRO A 29 -8.48 24.29 0.06
CA PRO A 29 -8.50 23.79 1.42
C PRO A 29 -9.95 23.70 1.91
N PRO A 30 -10.35 22.58 2.55
CA PRO A 30 -11.69 22.45 3.11
C PRO A 30 -11.86 23.44 4.28
N PRO A 31 -13.05 24.04 4.45
CA PRO A 31 -13.34 24.95 5.56
C PRO A 31 -13.45 24.22 6.92
N VAL A 32 -13.32 22.90 6.92
CA VAL A 32 -13.41 22.03 8.09
C VAL A 32 -12.22 21.09 8.11
N ALA A 33 -11.78 20.70 9.30
CA ALA A 33 -10.75 19.68 9.45
C ALA A 33 -11.29 18.34 8.96
N LEU A 34 -10.64 17.79 7.93
CA LEU A 34 -10.92 16.46 7.43
C LEU A 34 -10.09 15.44 8.21
N ARG A 35 -10.74 14.36 8.66
CA ARG A 35 -10.08 13.26 9.37
C ARG A 35 -9.94 12.06 8.44
N PRO A 36 -8.71 11.59 8.14
CA PRO A 36 -8.49 10.40 7.34
C PRO A 36 -9.27 9.19 7.88
N ALA A 37 -10.02 8.53 7.00
CA ALA A 37 -10.89 7.41 7.35
C ALA A 37 -10.19 6.04 7.30
N LEU A 38 -8.95 5.98 6.79
CA LEU A 38 -8.22 4.75 6.53
C LEU A 38 -6.82 4.81 7.12
N THR A 39 -6.39 3.70 7.71
CA THR A 39 -4.99 3.40 8.01
C THR A 39 -4.64 2.08 7.32
N LEU A 40 -3.51 2.05 6.62
CA LEU A 40 -2.93 0.84 6.06
C LEU A 40 -1.69 0.47 6.87
N GLU A 41 -1.70 -0.73 7.43
CA GLU A 41 -0.64 -1.23 8.29
C GLU A 41 -0.27 -2.67 7.97
N THR A 42 0.93 -3.06 8.40
CA THR A 42 1.45 -4.41 8.33
C THR A 42 2.35 -4.66 9.54
N ARG A 43 3.02 -5.81 9.60
CA ARG A 43 3.98 -6.14 10.65
C ARG A 43 5.34 -6.50 10.07
N VAL A 44 6.39 -6.23 10.83
CA VAL A 44 7.74 -6.67 10.46
C VAL A 44 7.79 -8.19 10.40
N ALA A 45 8.16 -8.74 9.23
CA ALA A 45 8.31 -10.18 9.04
C ALA A 45 9.69 -10.68 9.44
N GLN A 46 10.73 -9.86 9.25
CA GLN A 46 12.11 -10.21 9.56
C GLN A 46 12.94 -8.95 9.80
N VAL A 47 13.94 -9.04 10.67
CA VAL A 47 15.00 -8.03 10.82
C VAL A 47 16.36 -8.70 10.65
N ARG A 48 17.24 -8.13 9.81
CA ARG A 48 18.60 -8.64 9.63
C ARG A 48 19.64 -7.54 9.49
N TRP A 49 20.88 -7.87 9.84
CA TRP A 49 22.03 -7.03 9.54
C TRP A 49 22.53 -7.29 8.12
N VAL A 50 22.87 -6.23 7.41
CA VAL A 50 23.52 -6.25 6.10
C VAL A 50 24.88 -5.54 6.23
N PRO A 51 25.99 -6.16 5.79
CA PRO A 51 27.30 -5.53 5.84
C PRO A 51 27.38 -4.34 4.86
N ALA A 52 28.35 -3.44 5.08
CA ALA A 52 28.68 -2.42 4.09
C ALA A 52 29.03 -3.08 2.74
N GLY A 53 28.55 -2.50 1.65
CA GLY A 53 28.66 -3.06 0.29
C GLY A 53 27.61 -4.13 -0.04
N GLY A 54 26.82 -4.60 0.93
CA GLY A 54 25.71 -5.52 0.67
C GLY A 54 24.61 -4.88 -0.17
N THR A 55 24.03 -5.63 -1.10
CA THR A 55 22.96 -5.12 -1.97
C THR A 55 21.57 -5.51 -1.46
N ILE A 56 20.57 -4.68 -1.77
CA ILE A 56 19.20 -4.89 -1.31
C ILE A 56 18.24 -4.91 -2.51
N SER A 57 17.37 -5.92 -2.54
CA SER A 57 16.31 -6.12 -3.53
C SER A 57 16.79 -6.38 -4.96
N TYR A 58 15.82 -6.45 -5.89
CA TYR A 58 16.05 -6.73 -7.31
C TYR A 58 16.90 -5.67 -8.00
N GLY A 59 17.77 -6.15 -8.89
CA GLY A 59 18.64 -5.31 -9.70
C GLY A 59 19.71 -4.58 -8.91
N CYS A 60 19.91 -4.93 -7.63
CA CYS A 60 20.92 -4.33 -6.75
C CYS A 60 20.90 -2.80 -6.75
N THR A 61 19.71 -2.20 -6.84
CA THR A 61 19.55 -0.74 -6.98
C THR A 61 19.86 0.04 -5.71
N PHE A 62 20.12 -0.66 -4.62
CA PHE A 62 20.60 -0.09 -3.37
C PHE A 62 21.78 -0.91 -2.87
N VAL A 63 22.86 -0.21 -2.54
CA VAL A 63 24.08 -0.77 -1.95
C VAL A 63 24.24 -0.12 -0.59
N ALA A 64 24.34 -0.92 0.46
CA ALA A 64 24.46 -0.43 1.82
C ALA A 64 25.78 0.34 1.99
N PRO A 65 25.75 1.67 2.24
CA PRO A 65 26.98 2.46 2.39
C PRO A 65 27.74 2.11 3.67
N THR A 66 27.04 1.59 4.68
CA THR A 66 27.57 1.16 5.97
C THR A 66 26.92 -0.16 6.38
N ARG A 67 27.30 -0.70 7.53
CA ARG A 67 26.55 -1.80 8.13
C ARG A 67 25.16 -1.28 8.52
N MET A 68 24.11 -1.86 7.94
CA MET A 68 22.73 -1.44 8.13
C MET A 68 21.87 -2.54 8.73
N ARG A 69 20.84 -2.15 9.48
CA ARG A 69 19.79 -3.05 9.95
C ARG A 69 18.55 -2.87 9.08
N ILE A 70 18.14 -3.96 8.45
CA ILE A 70 17.07 -3.96 7.44
C ILE A 70 15.87 -4.76 7.96
N ALA A 71 14.70 -4.13 7.96
CA ALA A 71 13.43 -4.80 8.22
C ALA A 71 12.74 -5.16 6.91
N THR A 72 12.16 -6.35 6.83
CA THR A 72 11.34 -6.81 5.70
C THR A 72 9.88 -6.76 6.11
N LEU A 73 9.04 -6.13 5.29
CA LEU A 73 7.58 -6.12 5.47
C LEU A 73 6.90 -6.98 4.40
N PRO A 74 5.86 -7.76 4.75
CA PRO A 74 5.08 -8.57 3.82
C PRO A 74 3.99 -7.71 3.14
N VAL A 75 4.44 -6.72 2.37
CA VAL A 75 3.58 -5.85 1.56
C VAL A 75 4.34 -5.38 0.33
N GLY A 76 3.68 -5.31 -0.82
CA GLY A 76 4.29 -4.80 -2.04
C GLY A 76 3.28 -4.21 -3.02
N TYR A 77 3.69 -4.08 -4.28
CA TYR A 77 2.82 -3.48 -5.30
C TYR A 77 1.59 -4.34 -5.62
N GLY A 78 1.60 -5.64 -5.30
CA GLY A 78 0.43 -6.50 -5.40
C GLY A 78 -0.66 -6.18 -4.38
N ASP A 79 -0.30 -5.47 -3.31
CA ASP A 79 -1.20 -5.06 -2.23
C ASP A 79 -1.63 -3.59 -2.34
N GLY A 80 -1.02 -2.86 -3.29
CA GLY A 80 -1.27 -1.44 -3.52
C GLY A 80 -0.16 -0.52 -2.99
N PHE A 81 0.97 -1.04 -2.51
CA PHE A 81 2.15 -0.22 -2.18
C PHE A 81 2.93 0.14 -3.46
N PRO A 82 2.89 1.40 -3.94
CA PRO A 82 3.36 1.75 -5.27
C PRO A 82 4.82 1.39 -5.53
N ARG A 83 5.09 0.78 -6.69
CA ARG A 83 6.47 0.46 -7.10
C ARG A 83 7.36 1.71 -7.24
N ALA A 84 6.75 2.87 -7.50
CA ALA A 84 7.39 4.19 -7.54
C ALA A 84 8.06 4.60 -6.21
N PHE A 85 7.76 3.90 -5.12
CA PHE A 85 8.35 4.14 -3.80
C PHE A 85 9.70 3.45 -3.61
N SER A 86 10.17 2.69 -4.60
CA SER A 86 11.51 2.10 -4.60
C SER A 86 12.57 3.19 -4.34
N ASN A 87 13.40 3.02 -3.31
CA ASN A 87 14.42 3.97 -2.85
C ASN A 87 13.94 5.39 -2.45
N ARG A 88 12.63 5.63 -2.35
CA ARG A 88 12.07 6.97 -2.06
C ARG A 88 10.93 6.97 -1.05
N GLY A 89 10.27 5.83 -0.88
CA GLY A 89 9.16 5.66 0.04
C GLY A 89 9.60 5.71 1.50
N VAL A 90 8.63 5.90 2.36
CA VAL A 90 8.80 5.90 3.81
C VAL A 90 7.66 5.10 4.43
N VAL A 91 7.96 4.37 5.50
CA VAL A 91 6.98 3.69 6.35
C VAL A 91 7.22 4.14 7.79
N LEU A 92 6.17 4.22 8.60
CA LEU A 92 6.31 4.54 10.01
C LEU A 92 6.51 3.26 10.81
N LEU A 93 7.54 3.24 11.64
CA LEU A 93 7.86 2.13 12.53
C LEU A 93 8.31 2.68 13.88
N ARG A 94 7.64 2.24 14.97
CA ARG A 94 7.86 2.75 16.34
C ARG A 94 7.81 4.28 16.43
N GLY A 95 6.91 4.92 15.68
CA GLY A 95 6.72 6.37 15.64
C GLY A 95 7.82 7.14 14.89
N LYS A 96 8.67 6.44 14.12
CA LYS A 96 9.76 7.03 13.34
C LYS A 96 9.62 6.69 11.86
N ARG A 97 10.12 7.56 10.99
CA ARG A 97 10.20 7.34 9.55
C ARG A 97 11.32 6.35 9.22
N ALA A 98 10.96 5.23 8.59
CA ALA A 98 11.87 4.22 8.08
C ALA A 98 11.89 4.28 6.54
N PRO A 99 13.01 4.68 5.91
CA PRO A 99 13.11 4.76 4.45
C PRO A 99 13.02 3.39 3.78
N VAL A 100 12.35 3.32 2.63
CA VAL A 100 12.36 2.16 1.73
C VAL A 100 13.70 2.09 1.01
N VAL A 101 14.37 0.93 1.12
CA VAL A 101 15.66 0.67 0.47
C VAL A 101 15.57 -0.51 -0.48
N GLY A 102 16.05 -0.32 -1.70
CA GLY A 102 15.88 -1.23 -2.82
C GLY A 102 14.52 -1.09 -3.52
N ARG A 103 14.26 -2.00 -4.46
CA ARG A 103 12.99 -2.08 -5.17
C ARG A 103 11.87 -2.62 -4.29
N VAL A 104 10.69 -2.05 -4.46
CA VAL A 104 9.43 -2.64 -4.00
C VAL A 104 9.14 -3.90 -4.84
N CYS A 105 8.95 -5.03 -4.17
CA CYS A 105 8.60 -6.30 -4.80
C CYS A 105 7.07 -6.46 -4.88
N MET A 106 6.59 -7.59 -5.42
CA MET A 106 5.14 -7.83 -5.51
C MET A 106 4.50 -7.89 -4.13
N ASP A 107 5.14 -8.57 -3.18
CA ASP A 107 4.55 -8.87 -1.86
C ASP A 107 5.50 -8.50 -0.71
N MET A 108 6.63 -7.83 -0.98
CA MET A 108 7.61 -7.47 0.03
C MET A 108 8.29 -6.12 -0.24
N VAL A 109 8.69 -5.47 0.85
CA VAL A 109 9.50 -4.24 0.84
C VAL A 109 10.52 -4.29 1.98
N MET A 110 11.67 -3.65 1.76
CA MET A 110 12.75 -3.55 2.75
C MET A 110 12.90 -2.11 3.22
N LEU A 111 13.11 -1.95 4.53
CA LEU A 111 13.24 -0.67 5.20
C LEU A 111 14.59 -0.57 5.92
N ASP A 112 15.23 0.59 5.86
CA ASP A 112 16.33 0.92 6.76
C ASP A 112 15.78 1.26 8.15
N VAL A 113 16.17 0.44 9.13
CA VAL A 113 15.80 0.60 10.55
C VAL A 113 17.04 0.71 11.44
N THR A 114 18.18 1.10 10.86
CA THR A 114 19.46 1.23 11.57
C THR A 114 19.36 2.29 12.70
N GLY A 115 18.66 3.40 12.46
CA GLY A 115 18.47 4.49 13.43
C GLY A 115 17.25 4.36 14.35
N ILE A 116 16.48 3.27 14.26
CA ILE A 116 15.24 3.08 15.03
C ILE A 116 15.48 1.95 16.02
N PRO A 117 15.73 2.18 17.32
CA PRO A 117 16.07 1.12 18.28
C PRO A 117 14.94 0.10 18.45
N ASP A 118 15.30 -1.12 18.87
CA ASP A 118 14.38 -2.19 19.28
C ASP A 118 13.32 -2.62 18.27
N VAL A 119 13.59 -2.41 16.97
CA VAL A 119 12.78 -2.97 15.90
C VAL A 119 12.94 -4.49 15.87
N GLY A 120 11.83 -5.20 16.04
CA GLY A 120 11.76 -6.66 16.03
C GLY A 120 10.68 -7.21 15.09
N GLU A 121 10.68 -8.54 14.93
CA GLU A 121 9.60 -9.25 14.23
C GLU A 121 8.26 -9.03 14.94
N GLY A 122 7.19 -8.88 14.17
CA GLY A 122 5.84 -8.61 14.67
C GLY A 122 5.55 -7.14 15.00
N ASP A 123 6.56 -6.25 15.02
CA ASP A 123 6.35 -4.82 15.28
C ASP A 123 5.40 -4.20 14.24
N PRO A 124 4.44 -3.36 14.67
CA PRO A 124 3.49 -2.72 13.77
C PRO A 124 4.15 -1.63 12.93
N ALA A 125 3.90 -1.68 11.62
CA ALA A 125 4.38 -0.72 10.63
C ALA A 125 3.20 -0.04 9.94
N VAL A 126 3.15 1.29 9.95
CA VAL A 126 2.09 2.07 9.30
C VAL A 126 2.59 2.60 7.96
N LEU A 127 1.95 2.14 6.88
CA LEU A 127 2.26 2.50 5.51
C LEU A 127 1.59 3.83 5.13
N LEU A 128 0.32 3.96 5.52
CA LEU A 128 -0.51 5.16 5.33
C LEU A 128 -1.37 5.34 6.58
N GLY A 129 -1.39 6.54 7.16
CA GLY A 129 -1.99 6.83 8.46
C GLY A 129 -1.00 7.49 9.43
N ALA A 130 -1.25 7.37 10.73
CA ALA A 130 -0.45 8.00 11.77
C ALA A 130 0.13 6.99 12.76
N GLN A 131 1.33 7.26 13.26
CA GLN A 131 1.97 6.50 14.34
C GLN A 131 2.78 7.45 15.23
N GLY A 132 2.37 7.60 16.49
CA GLY A 132 2.98 8.59 17.39
C GLY A 132 2.72 10.02 16.89
N THR A 133 3.78 10.81 16.76
CA THR A 133 3.72 12.19 16.23
C THR A 133 3.89 12.28 14.72
N GLU A 134 4.15 11.16 14.05
CA GLU A 134 4.37 11.09 12.60
C GLU A 134 3.12 10.64 11.87
N ALA A 135 2.96 11.13 10.63
CA ALA A 135 1.88 10.74 9.75
C ALA A 135 2.32 10.68 8.28
N ILE A 136 1.67 9.80 7.53
CA ILE A 136 1.78 9.67 6.07
C ILE A 136 0.36 9.73 5.49
N SER A 137 0.03 10.80 4.77
CA SER A 137 -1.29 10.98 4.16
C SER A 137 -1.38 10.34 2.77
N ALA A 138 -2.61 10.14 2.29
CA ALA A 138 -2.86 9.74 0.90
C ALA A 138 -2.30 10.77 -0.10
N ASP A 139 -2.36 12.07 0.22
CA ASP A 139 -1.79 13.12 -0.64
C ASP A 139 -0.26 13.03 -0.71
N ALA A 140 0.41 12.68 0.40
CA ALA A 140 1.86 12.48 0.40
C ALA A 140 2.27 11.29 -0.48
N TRP A 141 1.50 10.20 -0.45
CA TRP A 141 1.67 9.08 -1.37
C TRP A 141 1.40 9.47 -2.82
N ALA A 142 0.32 10.21 -3.06
CA ALA A 142 -0.10 10.67 -4.37
C ALA A 142 0.98 11.55 -5.02
N ALA A 143 1.52 12.52 -4.27
CA ALA A 143 2.62 13.36 -4.74
C ALA A 143 3.88 12.55 -5.08
N LEU A 144 4.24 11.55 -4.25
CA LEU A 144 5.40 10.71 -4.52
C LEU A 144 5.20 9.79 -5.74
N ALA A 145 3.96 9.35 -5.98
CA ALA A 145 3.58 8.47 -7.09
C ALA A 145 3.11 9.21 -8.36
N ASP A 146 3.14 10.55 -8.37
CA ASP A 146 2.66 11.39 -9.46
C ASP A 146 1.18 11.10 -9.83
N THR A 147 0.32 11.15 -8.82
CA THR A 147 -1.12 10.89 -8.95
C THR A 147 -1.93 11.70 -7.92
N ILE A 148 -3.18 11.30 -7.64
CA ILE A 148 -4.12 11.90 -6.70
C ILE A 148 -4.54 10.90 -5.60
N SER A 149 -5.02 11.42 -4.47
CA SER A 149 -5.48 10.61 -3.34
C SER A 149 -6.56 9.57 -3.70
N TYR A 150 -7.41 9.84 -4.70
CA TYR A 150 -8.37 8.86 -5.18
C TYR A 150 -7.70 7.57 -5.69
N GLU A 151 -6.63 7.69 -6.49
CA GLU A 151 -5.93 6.52 -7.01
C GLU A 151 -5.17 5.78 -5.91
N VAL A 152 -4.63 6.51 -4.93
CA VAL A 152 -3.98 5.91 -3.76
C VAL A 152 -4.96 5.03 -2.98
N LEU A 153 -6.14 5.57 -2.63
CA LEU A 153 -7.13 4.85 -1.83
C LEU A 153 -7.74 3.67 -2.62
N CYS A 154 -8.01 3.85 -3.91
CA CYS A 154 -8.51 2.78 -4.79
C CYS A 154 -7.46 1.73 -5.13
N GLY A 155 -6.17 2.09 -5.09
CA GLY A 155 -5.04 1.22 -5.43
C GLY A 155 -4.78 0.10 -4.43
N ILE A 156 -5.31 0.22 -3.21
CA ILE A 156 -5.24 -0.85 -2.20
C ILE A 156 -6.05 -2.05 -2.72
N THR A 157 -5.37 -3.14 -3.07
CA THR A 157 -6.00 -4.24 -3.82
C THR A 157 -6.87 -5.12 -2.93
N ALA A 158 -7.69 -5.99 -3.54
CA ALA A 158 -8.54 -6.94 -2.81
C ALA A 158 -7.77 -7.97 -1.96
N ARG A 159 -6.43 -8.07 -2.08
CA ARG A 159 -5.60 -8.93 -1.23
C ARG A 159 -5.54 -8.45 0.22
N VAL A 160 -5.69 -7.15 0.43
CA VAL A 160 -5.60 -6.54 1.77
C VAL A 160 -6.94 -6.69 2.50
N PRO A 161 -7.00 -7.33 3.67
CA PRO A 161 -8.25 -7.40 4.45
C PRO A 161 -8.63 -5.99 4.96
N ARG A 162 -9.94 -5.71 5.03
CA ARG A 162 -10.48 -4.46 5.58
C ARG A 162 -11.08 -4.72 6.95
N LEU A 163 -10.64 -3.96 7.95
CA LEU A 163 -11.19 -3.97 9.29
C LEU A 163 -11.93 -2.65 9.50
N TYR A 164 -13.22 -2.73 9.80
CA TYR A 164 -14.05 -1.56 10.07
C TYR A 164 -14.08 -1.30 11.56
N VAL A 165 -13.77 -0.06 11.95
CA VAL A 165 -13.71 0.36 13.36
C VAL A 165 -14.93 1.22 13.64
N GLY A 166 -15.72 0.88 14.67
CA GLY A 166 -16.85 1.71 15.12
C GLY A 166 -18.26 1.15 14.89
N GLU A 167 -18.41 -0.01 14.25
CA GLU A 167 -19.66 -0.79 14.27
C GLU A 167 -19.46 -2.07 15.09
N ALA A 168 -20.50 -2.50 15.84
CA ALA A 168 -20.58 -3.87 16.32
C ALA A 168 -20.51 -4.79 15.09
N ALA A 169 -19.36 -5.46 14.92
CA ALA A 169 -18.98 -6.30 13.79
C ALA A 169 -20.14 -6.67 12.84
N ALA A 170 -20.35 -5.87 11.78
CA ALA A 170 -21.10 -6.33 10.63
C ALA A 170 -20.38 -7.59 10.07
N PRO A 171 -21.13 -8.60 9.60
CA PRO A 171 -20.55 -9.89 9.22
C PRO A 171 -19.46 -9.69 8.17
N ALA A 172 -18.33 -10.38 8.37
CA ALA A 172 -17.14 -10.30 7.55
C ALA A 172 -17.46 -10.19 6.06
N ALA A 173 -16.88 -9.19 5.39
CA ALA A 173 -17.01 -9.01 3.96
C ALA A 173 -16.71 -10.33 3.24
N ARG A 174 -17.64 -10.77 2.39
CA ARG A 174 -17.44 -11.95 1.53
C ARG A 174 -16.14 -11.74 0.74
N PRO A 175 -15.23 -12.74 0.70
CA PRO A 175 -14.05 -12.64 -0.13
C PRO A 175 -14.48 -12.35 -1.56
N ALA A 176 -13.78 -11.42 -2.22
CA ALA A 176 -13.96 -11.17 -3.64
C ALA A 176 -13.86 -12.52 -4.36
N ALA A 177 -14.95 -12.93 -5.01
CA ALA A 177 -15.04 -14.23 -5.64
C ALA A 177 -13.82 -14.41 -6.55
N ALA A 178 -12.99 -15.42 -6.24
CA ALA A 178 -11.97 -15.88 -7.16
C ALA A 178 -12.68 -16.18 -8.47
N ARG A 179 -12.40 -15.39 -9.52
CA ARG A 179 -12.90 -15.68 -10.86
C ARG A 179 -12.42 -17.09 -11.19
N ALA A 180 -13.33 -18.05 -11.15
CA ALA A 180 -13.06 -19.44 -11.48
C ALA A 180 -12.42 -19.43 -12.87
N GLY A 181 -11.14 -19.80 -12.92
CA GLY A 181 -10.42 -19.97 -14.17
C GLY A 181 -11.25 -20.87 -15.06
N GLY A 182 -11.69 -20.34 -16.20
CA GLY A 182 -12.38 -21.12 -17.21
C GLY A 182 -11.51 -22.32 -17.54
N ARG A 183 -11.98 -23.51 -17.21
CA ARG A 183 -11.36 -24.75 -17.67
C ARG A 183 -11.39 -24.72 -19.19
N LEU A 184 -10.25 -24.42 -19.81
CA LEU A 184 -10.02 -24.73 -21.21
C LEU A 184 -10.22 -26.24 -21.37
N ARG A 185 -11.39 -26.64 -21.86
CA ARG A 185 -11.64 -28.01 -22.29
C ARG A 185 -10.70 -28.26 -23.46
N ARG A 186 -9.61 -29.00 -23.21
CA ARG A 186 -8.80 -29.60 -24.27
C ARG A 186 -9.73 -30.49 -25.10
N ALA A 187 -10.02 -30.09 -26.33
CA ALA A 187 -10.63 -30.96 -27.31
C ALA A 187 -9.66 -32.13 -27.57
N ALA A 188 -10.13 -33.36 -27.32
CA ALA A 188 -9.39 -34.56 -27.67
C ALA A 188 -9.25 -34.63 -29.20
N ARG A 189 -8.00 -34.64 -29.70
CA ARG A 189 -7.72 -34.96 -31.10
C ARG A 189 -8.10 -36.43 -31.35
N PRO A 190 -8.85 -36.76 -32.41
CA PRO A 190 -9.10 -38.15 -32.76
C PRO A 190 -7.79 -38.82 -33.22
N ALA A 191 -7.58 -40.03 -32.73
CA ALA A 191 -6.41 -40.85 -33.02
C ALA A 191 -6.31 -41.14 -34.52
N GLY A 192 -5.12 -40.90 -35.09
CA GLY A 192 -4.80 -41.24 -36.47
C GLY A 192 -4.94 -42.74 -36.72
N ARG A 193 -5.67 -43.09 -37.77
CA ARG A 193 -5.72 -44.45 -38.31
C ARG A 193 -4.32 -44.83 -38.81
N ARG A 194 -3.71 -45.82 -38.15
CA ARG A 194 -2.60 -46.58 -38.72
C ARG A 194 -3.10 -47.34 -39.94
N ARG A 195 -2.45 -47.17 -41.09
CA ARG A 195 -2.49 -48.13 -42.20
C ARG A 195 -1.08 -48.71 -42.36
N ALA A 196 -1.03 -50.03 -42.40
CA ALA A 196 0.04 -50.88 -42.87
C ALA A 196 -0.65 -52.13 -43.47
N PRO A 197 0.00 -52.94 -44.32
CA PRO A 197 1.35 -52.80 -44.88
C PRO A 197 1.39 -52.02 -46.20
#